data_AF-C5LP57-F1
#
_entry.id   AF-C5LP57-F1
#
_cell.length_a   1.000
_cell.length_b   1.000
_cell.length_c   1.000
_cell.angle_alpha   90.00
_cell.angle_beta   90.00
_cell.angle_gamma   90.00
#
_symmetry.space_group_name_H-M   'P 1'
#
loop_
_entity.id
_entity.type
_entity.pdbx_description
1 polymer ?
#
loop_
_entity_poly.entity_id
_entity_poly.type
_entity_poly.pdbx_seq_one_letter_code
_entity_poly.pdbx_strand_id
1 'polypeptide(L)'
;MLCTVITLLFAMATALADGSSRSTFDSLRAQNKLAYTPEEELQHFNRFEEELQARPVPLSSDELAELYEETKPAIMQSLVDEVNSKQNLWTASTEQGRFYGSSLGDAKKLCGTFLNGTEELEEKVYPPEELVDIPDSFDARDAFKECKDVIGHVR
;
A
#
# COMPACT_ATOMS: atom_id res chain seq x y z
N MET A 1 11.67 -7.50 35.19
CA MET A 1 10.84 -6.76 34.20
C MET A 1 11.19 -5.28 34.08
N LEU A 2 11.83 -4.64 35.08
CA LEU A 2 12.32 -3.25 34.96
C LEU A 2 13.56 -3.10 34.04
N CYS A 3 14.50 -4.05 34.05
CA CYS A 3 15.72 -3.95 33.25
C CYS A 3 15.48 -3.92 31.75
N THR A 4 14.49 -4.66 31.24
CA THR A 4 14.17 -4.74 29.81
C THR A 4 13.61 -3.44 29.25
N VAL A 5 12.84 -2.69 30.06
CA VAL A 5 12.29 -1.37 29.69
C VAL A 5 13.38 -0.31 29.67
N ILE A 6 14.33 -0.38 30.60
CA ILE A 6 15.47 0.55 30.68
C ILE A 6 16.43 0.35 29.50
N THR A 7 16.70 -0.89 29.08
CA THR A 7 17.48 -1.16 27.85
C THR A 7 16.78 -0.68 26.58
N LEU A 8 15.45 -0.71 26.53
CA LEU A 8 14.67 -0.24 25.36
C LEU A 8 14.73 1.29 25.22
N LEU A 9 14.60 2.01 26.34
CA LEU A 9 14.70 3.47 26.39
C LEU A 9 16.12 3.97 26.08
N PHE A 10 17.16 3.24 26.52
CA PHE A 10 18.55 3.58 26.21
C PHE A 10 18.91 3.36 24.73
N ALA A 11 18.35 2.33 24.08
CA ALA A 11 18.53 2.11 22.65
C ALA A 11 17.88 3.22 21.81
N MET A 12 16.69 3.68 22.19
CA MET A 12 16.04 4.86 21.56
C MET A 12 16.88 6.14 21.70
N ALA A 13 17.44 6.40 22.89
CA ALA A 13 18.23 7.59 23.14
C ALA A 13 19.60 7.58 22.41
N THR A 14 20.17 6.40 22.17
CA THR A 14 21.46 6.25 21.46
C THR A 14 21.31 6.30 19.95
N ALA A 15 20.25 5.73 19.36
CA ALA A 15 19.95 5.89 17.94
C ALA A 15 19.65 7.36 17.56
N LEU A 16 18.99 8.10 18.46
CA LEU A 16 18.77 9.55 18.35
C LEU A 16 20.07 10.37 18.46
N ALA A 17 21.16 9.82 19.00
CA ALA A 17 22.41 10.54 19.26
C ALA A 17 23.45 10.45 18.12
N ASP A 18 23.35 9.47 17.21
CA ASP A 18 24.30 9.29 16.09
C ASP A 18 23.95 10.10 14.82
N GLY A 19 22.77 10.73 14.77
CA GLY A 19 22.41 11.70 13.73
C GLY A 19 22.24 11.15 12.30
N SER A 20 22.31 9.83 12.09
CA SER A 20 22.15 9.20 10.78
C SER A 20 20.73 8.68 10.57
N SER A 21 20.13 9.00 9.42
CA SER A 21 18.87 8.42 8.90
C SER A 21 18.83 6.89 9.03
N ARG A 22 19.98 6.23 8.86
CA ARG A 22 20.13 4.78 8.89
C ARG A 22 19.89 4.15 10.26
N SER A 23 20.41 4.75 11.34
CA SER A 23 20.23 4.20 12.70
C SER A 23 18.75 4.21 13.11
N THR A 24 18.03 5.28 12.76
CA THR A 24 16.59 5.40 12.97
C THR A 24 15.83 4.35 12.17
N PHE A 25 16.15 4.19 10.89
CA PHE A 25 15.51 3.18 10.03
C PHE A 25 15.70 1.76 10.56
N ASP A 26 16.93 1.39 10.92
CA ASP A 26 17.24 0.04 11.43
C ASP A 26 16.52 -0.23 12.77
N SER A 27 16.37 0.80 13.61
CA SER A 27 15.61 0.72 14.86
C SER A 27 14.11 0.47 14.63
N LEU A 28 13.49 1.16 13.66
CA LEU A 28 12.08 0.98 13.30
C LEU A 28 11.85 -0.38 12.63
N ARG A 29 12.77 -0.82 11.78
CA ARG A 29 12.74 -2.15 11.17
C ARG A 29 12.75 -3.26 12.21
N ALA A 30 13.63 -3.18 13.21
CA ALA A 30 13.74 -4.19 14.26
C ALA A 30 12.43 -4.36 15.06
N GLN A 31 11.62 -3.30 15.16
CA GLN A 31 10.32 -3.34 15.84
C GLN A 31 9.23 -4.00 14.99
N ASN A 32 9.23 -3.79 13.67
CA ASN A 32 8.16 -4.22 12.76
C ASN A 32 8.25 -5.69 12.29
N LYS A 33 9.37 -6.39 12.56
CA LYS A 33 9.56 -7.83 12.26
C LYS A 33 9.21 -8.24 10.81
N LEU A 34 9.43 -7.35 9.85
CA LEU A 34 9.19 -7.61 8.43
C LEU A 34 10.42 -8.26 7.77
N ALA A 35 10.17 -9.26 6.94
CA ALA A 35 11.19 -9.90 6.11
C ALA A 35 11.29 -9.16 4.76
N TYR A 36 12.44 -8.55 4.52
CA TYR A 36 12.79 -7.87 3.27
C TYR A 36 13.82 -8.71 2.51
N THR A 37 13.73 -8.69 1.18
CA THR A 37 14.89 -8.94 0.31
C THR A 37 15.88 -7.76 0.42
N PRO A 38 17.16 -7.94 0.07
CA PRO A 38 18.14 -6.85 0.06
C PRO A 38 17.69 -5.65 -0.81
N GLU A 39 17.05 -5.93 -1.94
CA GLU A 39 16.56 -4.92 -2.88
C GLU A 39 15.39 -4.11 -2.30
N GLU A 40 14.41 -4.78 -1.68
CA GLU A 40 13.27 -4.12 -1.02
C GLU A 40 13.71 -3.26 0.17
N GLU A 41 14.68 -3.74 0.95
CA GLU A 41 15.22 -2.98 2.08
C GLU A 41 15.93 -1.72 1.60
N LEU A 42 16.74 -1.83 0.54
CA LEU A 42 17.43 -0.69 -0.05
C LEU A 42 16.42 0.31 -0.61
N GLN A 43 15.39 -0.15 -1.32
CA GLN A 43 14.31 0.69 -1.82
C GLN A 43 13.61 1.45 -0.67
N HIS A 44 13.25 0.74 0.41
CA HIS A 44 12.59 1.32 1.56
C HIS A 44 13.47 2.38 2.22
N PHE A 45 14.73 2.07 2.48
CA PHE A 45 15.66 3.00 3.12
C PHE A 45 15.88 4.26 2.26
N ASN A 46 16.11 4.10 0.96
CA ASN A 46 16.33 5.24 0.06
C ASN A 46 15.12 6.18 0.05
N ARG A 47 13.90 5.62 -0.02
CA ARG A 47 12.67 6.42 -0.02
C ARG A 47 12.44 7.09 1.34
N PHE A 48 12.67 6.37 2.43
CA PHE A 48 12.58 6.90 3.80
C PHE A 48 13.54 8.07 4.00
N GLU A 49 14.80 7.93 3.57
CA GLU A 49 15.80 8.98 3.68
C GLU A 49 15.45 10.22 2.85
N GLU A 50 15.05 10.03 1.59
CA GLU A 50 14.63 11.12 0.70
C GLU A 50 13.48 11.93 1.31
N GLU A 51 12.42 11.24 1.77
CA GLU A 51 11.27 11.93 2.36
C GLU A 51 11.59 12.55 3.72
N LEU A 52 12.47 11.93 4.52
CA LEU A 52 12.91 12.49 5.80
C LEU A 52 13.70 13.79 5.59
N GLN A 53 14.61 13.81 4.62
CA GLN A 53 15.40 15.01 4.29
C GLN A 53 14.56 16.14 3.72
N ALA A 54 13.43 15.83 3.06
CA ALA A 54 12.49 16.82 2.55
C ALA A 54 11.66 17.51 3.66
N ARG A 55 11.68 17.01 4.91
CA ARG A 55 10.92 17.60 6.03
C ARG A 55 11.66 18.80 6.64
N PRO A 56 10.97 19.93 6.87
CA PRO A 56 11.61 21.16 7.35
C PRO A 56 11.93 21.17 8.86
N VAL A 57 11.39 20.23 9.63
CA VAL A 57 11.48 20.18 11.10
C VAL A 57 11.78 18.74 11.54
N PRO A 58 12.55 18.53 12.62
CA PRO A 58 12.71 17.21 13.21
C PRO A 58 11.36 16.58 13.54
N LEU A 59 11.14 15.37 13.04
CA LEU A 59 9.93 14.60 13.29
C LEU A 59 9.95 14.03 14.72
N SER A 60 8.78 13.96 15.33
CA SER A 60 8.56 13.17 16.55
C SER A 60 8.70 11.67 16.29
N SER A 61 8.77 10.87 17.35
CA SER A 61 8.87 9.40 17.22
C SER A 61 7.68 8.80 16.46
N ASP A 62 6.48 9.33 16.67
CA ASP A 62 5.27 8.81 16.03
C ASP A 62 5.25 9.16 14.53
N GLU A 63 5.65 10.40 14.19
CA GLU A 63 5.78 10.84 12.79
C GLU A 63 6.88 10.06 12.04
N LEU A 64 7.96 9.67 12.72
CA LEU A 64 9.00 8.80 12.14
C LEU A 64 8.48 7.39 11.86
N ALA A 65 7.68 6.84 12.77
CA ALA A 65 7.05 5.53 12.57
C ALA A 65 6.03 5.56 11.42
N GLU A 66 5.23 6.62 11.34
CA GLU A 66 4.32 6.83 10.21
C GLU A 66 5.08 6.96 8.90
N LEU A 67 6.14 7.78 8.85
CA LEU A 67 6.98 7.93 7.66
C LEU A 67 7.59 6.59 7.23
N TYR A 68 8.07 5.78 8.18
CA TYR A 68 8.59 4.44 7.90
C TYR A 68 7.52 3.56 7.23
N GLU A 69 6.29 3.54 7.74
CA GLU A 69 5.21 2.75 7.13
C GLU A 69 4.77 3.31 5.76
N GLU A 70 4.66 4.62 5.61
CA GLU A 70 4.27 5.26 4.35
C GLU A 70 5.30 5.05 3.22
N THR A 71 6.58 4.92 3.58
CA THR A 71 7.69 4.74 2.62
C THR A 71 8.02 3.28 2.31
N LYS A 72 7.38 2.34 3.01
CA LYS A 72 7.53 0.90 2.77
C LYS A 72 7.16 0.54 1.32
N PRO A 73 7.88 -0.37 0.65
CA PRO A 73 7.52 -0.82 -0.70
C PRO A 73 6.07 -1.32 -0.77
N ALA A 74 5.32 -0.86 -1.77
CA ALA A 74 3.91 -1.21 -1.93
C ALA A 74 3.68 -2.71 -2.15
N ILE A 75 4.63 -3.37 -2.81
CA ILE A 75 4.60 -4.80 -3.08
C ILE A 75 5.91 -5.41 -2.60
N MET A 76 5.79 -6.46 -1.79
CA MET A 76 6.91 -7.24 -1.27
C MET A 76 6.73 -8.72 -1.67
N GLN A 77 7.83 -9.42 -1.88
CA GLN A 77 7.81 -10.83 -2.27
C GLN A 77 7.16 -11.70 -1.18
N SER A 78 7.41 -11.39 0.09
CA SER A 78 6.78 -12.10 1.22
C SER A 78 5.25 -12.01 1.21
N LEU A 79 4.69 -10.86 0.81
CA LEU A 79 3.24 -10.69 0.64
C LEU A 79 2.72 -11.50 -0.56
N VAL A 80 3.44 -11.46 -1.68
CA VAL A 80 3.07 -12.24 -2.88
C VAL A 80 3.05 -13.73 -2.59
N ASP A 81 4.08 -14.24 -1.92
CA ASP A 81 4.19 -15.65 -1.54
C ASP A 81 3.07 -16.06 -0.59
N GLU A 82 2.78 -15.23 0.42
CA GLU A 82 1.68 -15.49 1.36
C GLU A 82 0.33 -15.54 0.63
N VAL A 83 0.05 -14.56 -0.23
CA VAL A 83 -1.20 -14.50 -1.00
C VAL A 83 -1.35 -15.74 -1.88
N ASN A 84 -0.34 -16.05 -2.69
CA ASN A 84 -0.37 -17.20 -3.60
C ASN A 84 -0.36 -18.56 -2.86
N SER A 85 0.09 -18.62 -1.60
CA SER A 85 -0.02 -19.82 -0.77
C SER A 85 -1.44 -20.09 -0.27
N LYS A 86 -2.27 -19.04 -0.14
CA LYS A 86 -3.63 -19.10 0.42
C LYS A 86 -4.72 -19.21 -0.64
N GLN A 87 -4.43 -18.89 -1.90
CA GLN A 87 -5.40 -18.93 -3.00
C GLN A 87 -4.72 -19.25 -4.33
N ASN A 88 -5.48 -19.74 -5.31
CA ASN A 88 -5.01 -20.08 -6.66
C ASN A 88 -5.96 -19.62 -7.79
N LEU A 89 -6.88 -18.69 -7.51
CA LEU A 89 -7.85 -18.17 -8.49
C LEU A 89 -7.25 -17.06 -9.35
N TRP A 90 -6.26 -16.35 -8.81
CA TRP A 90 -5.50 -15.31 -9.49
C TRP A 90 -4.06 -15.33 -8.99
N THR A 91 -3.16 -14.64 -9.69
CA THR A 91 -1.72 -14.65 -9.35
C THR A 91 -1.30 -13.26 -8.87
N ALA A 92 -0.82 -13.19 -7.64
CA ALA A 92 -0.08 -12.03 -7.15
C ALA A 92 1.33 -12.04 -7.75
N SER A 93 1.88 -10.87 -8.10
CA SER A 93 3.22 -10.75 -8.67
C SER A 93 3.88 -9.44 -8.23
N THR A 94 5.19 -9.51 -7.99
CA THR A 94 6.07 -8.34 -7.82
C THR A 94 6.39 -7.68 -9.17
N GLU A 95 6.32 -8.44 -10.28
CA GLU A 95 6.60 -7.99 -11.64
C GLU A 95 5.44 -7.23 -12.28
N GLN A 96 5.05 -6.12 -11.68
CA GLN A 96 4.01 -5.24 -12.20
C GLN A 96 4.59 -3.85 -12.46
N GLY A 97 4.27 -3.24 -13.60
CA GLY A 97 4.87 -1.96 -13.98
C GLY A 97 4.34 -0.76 -13.18
N ARG A 98 3.11 -0.84 -12.67
CA ARG A 98 2.38 0.32 -12.12
C ARG A 98 2.84 0.76 -10.74
N PHE A 99 3.27 -0.19 -9.91
CA PHE A 99 3.66 -0.03 -8.51
C PHE A 99 5.13 -0.39 -8.28
N TYR A 100 5.90 -0.70 -9.34
CA TYR A 100 7.33 -0.93 -9.20
C TYR A 100 8.00 0.35 -8.68
N GLY A 101 8.78 0.24 -7.61
CA GLY A 101 9.39 1.40 -6.96
C GLY A 101 8.42 2.27 -6.13
N SER A 102 7.11 2.00 -6.15
CA SER A 102 6.12 2.76 -5.37
C SER A 102 6.12 2.38 -3.90
N SER A 103 5.82 3.35 -3.04
CA SER A 103 5.60 3.10 -1.62
C SER A 103 4.13 2.80 -1.29
N LEU A 104 3.88 2.31 -0.07
CA LEU A 104 2.54 2.12 0.46
C LEU A 104 1.75 3.44 0.46
N GLY A 105 2.39 4.55 0.79
CA GLY A 105 1.78 5.88 0.72
C GLY A 105 1.40 6.29 -0.71
N ASP A 106 2.19 5.91 -1.72
CA ASP A 106 1.82 6.12 -3.12
C ASP A 106 0.60 5.28 -3.52
N ALA A 107 0.52 4.03 -3.05
CA ALA A 107 -0.65 3.18 -3.26
C ALA A 107 -1.90 3.73 -2.57
N LYS A 108 -1.78 4.24 -1.33
CA LYS A 108 -2.89 4.84 -0.56
C LYS A 108 -3.53 6.04 -1.27
N LYS A 109 -2.75 6.84 -2.01
CA LYS A 109 -3.28 7.97 -2.80
C LYS A 109 -4.30 7.53 -3.86
N LEU A 110 -4.29 6.26 -4.27
CA LEU A 110 -5.27 5.70 -5.22
C LEU A 110 -6.60 5.28 -4.56
N CYS A 111 -6.67 5.20 -3.22
CA CYS A 111 -7.82 4.71 -2.47
C CYS A 111 -8.84 5.81 -2.11
N GLY A 112 -8.92 6.90 -2.89
CA GLY A 112 -9.57 8.17 -2.52
C GLY A 112 -11.11 8.21 -2.47
N THR A 113 -11.82 7.08 -2.38
CA THR A 113 -13.28 7.08 -2.26
C THR A 113 -13.70 7.12 -0.80
N PHE A 114 -14.08 8.32 -0.32
CA PHE A 114 -14.70 8.48 0.99
C PHE A 114 -16.23 8.35 0.84
N LEU A 115 -16.81 7.30 1.42
CA LEU A 115 -18.26 7.17 1.54
C LEU A 115 -18.70 7.95 2.80
N ASN A 116 -19.01 9.23 2.63
CA ASN A 116 -19.70 9.98 3.68
C ASN A 116 -21.16 9.49 3.73
N GLY A 117 -21.65 9.08 4.90
CA GLY A 117 -22.87 8.31 5.02
C GLY A 117 -24.18 8.96 4.53
N THR A 118 -25.18 8.08 4.36
CA THR A 118 -26.66 8.24 4.38
C THR A 118 -27.42 8.94 3.25
N GLU A 119 -26.79 9.57 2.26
CA GLU A 119 -27.54 9.84 1.01
C GLU A 119 -27.62 8.53 0.21
N GLU A 120 -28.51 7.63 0.65
CA GLU A 120 -28.92 6.47 -0.12
C GLU A 120 -29.65 6.99 -1.37
N LEU A 121 -28.98 6.90 -2.51
CA LEU A 121 -29.64 7.09 -3.80
C LEU A 121 -30.75 6.07 -3.92
N GLU A 122 -31.92 6.49 -4.41
CA GLU A 122 -33.03 5.58 -4.64
C GLU A 122 -32.60 4.43 -5.54
N GLU A 123 -32.86 3.20 -5.10
CA GLU A 123 -32.57 2.01 -5.89
C GLU A 123 -33.49 1.96 -7.10
N LYS A 124 -32.89 1.82 -8.29
CA LYS A 124 -33.65 1.63 -9.52
C LYS A 124 -34.08 0.16 -9.65
N VAL A 125 -35.38 -0.08 -9.46
CA VAL A 125 -35.98 -1.42 -9.56
C VAL A 125 -36.45 -1.69 -10.99
N TYR A 126 -36.15 -2.90 -11.49
CA TYR A 126 -36.60 -3.41 -12.78
C TYR A 126 -37.62 -4.53 -12.57
N PRO A 127 -38.71 -4.58 -13.37
CA PRO A 127 -39.70 -5.63 -13.24
C PRO A 127 -39.13 -6.99 -13.72
N PRO A 128 -39.55 -8.13 -13.13
CA PRO A 128 -38.96 -9.44 -13.44
C PRO A 128 -38.99 -9.83 -14.93
N GLU A 129 -40.03 -9.42 -15.65
CA GLU A 129 -40.17 -9.61 -17.09
C GLU A 129 -39.05 -8.96 -17.93
N GLU A 130 -38.39 -7.90 -17.44
CA GLU A 130 -37.23 -7.28 -18.09
C GLU A 130 -35.90 -8.00 -17.80
N LEU A 131 -35.90 -8.94 -16.85
CA LEU A 131 -34.69 -9.65 -16.38
C LEU A 131 -34.60 -11.10 -16.90
N VAL A 132 -35.53 -11.54 -17.73
CA VAL A 132 -35.67 -12.95 -18.16
C VAL A 132 -34.55 -13.38 -19.15
N ASP A 133 -34.01 -12.44 -19.91
CA ASP A 133 -33.10 -12.72 -21.04
C ASP A 133 -31.66 -12.20 -20.82
N ILE A 134 -31.19 -12.16 -19.57
CA ILE A 134 -29.81 -11.73 -19.26
C ILE A 134 -28.82 -12.85 -19.63
N PRO A 135 -27.80 -12.59 -20.48
CA PRO A 135 -26.86 -13.61 -20.91
C PRO A 135 -25.86 -13.99 -19.82
N ASP A 136 -25.33 -15.22 -19.88
CA ASP A 136 -24.29 -15.72 -18.97
C ASP A 136 -22.96 -14.93 -19.08
N SER A 137 -22.74 -14.22 -20.20
CA SER A 137 -21.59 -13.38 -20.44
C SER A 137 -22.00 -12.13 -21.21
N PHE A 138 -21.51 -10.97 -20.77
CA PHE A 138 -21.78 -9.68 -21.39
C PHE A 138 -20.53 -8.81 -21.40
N ASP A 139 -20.16 -8.29 -22.57
CA ASP A 139 -19.15 -7.25 -22.73
C ASP A 139 -19.79 -6.06 -23.46
N ALA A 140 -19.78 -4.90 -22.80
CA ALA A 140 -20.36 -3.67 -23.35
C ALA A 140 -19.69 -3.24 -24.67
N ARG A 141 -18.42 -3.59 -24.89
CA ARG A 141 -17.69 -3.28 -26.13
C ARG A 141 -18.24 -4.06 -27.33
N ASP A 142 -18.72 -5.28 -27.09
CA ASP A 142 -19.30 -6.15 -28.13
C ASP A 142 -20.76 -5.79 -28.41
N ALA A 143 -21.51 -5.40 -27.37
CA ALA A 143 -22.90 -4.98 -27.49
C ALA A 143 -23.05 -3.59 -28.15
N PHE A 144 -22.12 -2.67 -27.88
CA PHE A 144 -22.13 -1.29 -28.38
C PHE A 144 -20.90 -1.00 -29.26
N LYS A 145 -20.77 -1.74 -30.36
CA LYS A 145 -19.56 -1.74 -31.22
C LYS A 145 -19.14 -0.36 -31.72
N GLU A 146 -20.09 0.51 -32.07
CA GLU A 146 -19.83 1.87 -32.52
C GLU A 146 -19.19 2.75 -31.44
N CYS A 147 -19.32 2.36 -30.16
CA CYS A 147 -18.77 3.05 -28.99
C CYS A 147 -17.63 2.29 -28.31
N LYS A 148 -17.14 1.18 -28.90
CA LYS A 148 -16.18 0.28 -28.25
C LYS A 148 -14.91 0.99 -27.80
N ASP A 149 -14.46 1.99 -28.57
CA ASP A 149 -13.21 2.70 -28.30
C ASP A 149 -13.36 3.66 -27.12
N VAL A 150 -14.57 4.18 -26.88
CA VAL A 150 -14.88 5.00 -25.71
C VAL A 150 -15.09 4.14 -24.47
N ILE A 151 -15.84 3.04 -24.61
CA ILE A 151 -16.14 2.12 -23.51
C ILE A 151 -14.89 1.37 -23.05
N GLY A 152 -14.04 0.93 -23.99
CA GLY A 152 -12.82 0.18 -23.73
C GLY A 152 -11.62 1.03 -23.36
N HIS A 153 -11.76 2.35 -23.29
CA HIS A 153 -10.65 3.24 -22.97
C HIS A 153 -10.30 3.20 -21.47
N VAL A 154 -9.13 2.66 -21.15
CA VAL A 154 -8.55 2.69 -19.79
C VAL A 154 -7.90 4.04 -19.55
N ARG A 155 -8.33 4.75 -18.50
CA ARG A 155 -7.81 6.06 -18.09
C ARG A 155 -6.68 5.96 -17.06
#